data_AF-A3J7N6-F1
#
_entry.id   AF-A3J7N6-F1
#
_cell.length_a   1.000
_cell.length_b   1.000
_cell.length_c   1.000
_cell.angle_alpha   90.00
_cell.angle_beta   90.00
_cell.angle_gamma   90.00
#
_symmetry.space_group_name_H-M   'P 1'
#
loop_
_entity.id
_entity.type
_entity.pdbx_description
1 polymer ?
#
loop_
_entity_poly.entity_id
_entity_poly.type
_entity_poly.pdbx_seq_one_letter_code
_entity_poly.pdbx_strand_id
1 'polypeptide(L)'
;MPTTEHQRILEAAANQTLPDEIDESSDYSVSVVKELVESGFLDASDVCSDDGDAYLEPRITLPGREYLESFKVKNDSGVDKITSFGRFAKPVLAWVFGIVGAVIGGLILYYLVGG
;
A
#
# COMPACT_ATOMS: atom_id res chain seq x y z
N MET A 1 3.94 -16.32 -10.20
CA MET A 1 3.40 -15.46 -9.11
C MET A 1 4.54 -14.55 -8.68
N PRO A 2 4.33 -13.25 -8.42
CA PRO A 2 5.41 -12.43 -7.89
C PRO A 2 5.83 -12.97 -6.53
N THR A 3 7.13 -13.26 -6.39
CA THR A 3 7.68 -13.81 -5.16
C THR A 3 8.01 -12.65 -4.21
N THR A 4 8.19 -12.94 -2.93
CA THR A 4 8.62 -11.95 -1.92
C THR A 4 9.96 -11.30 -2.28
N GLU A 5 10.74 -11.93 -3.14
CA GLU A 5 12.03 -11.45 -3.60
C GLU A 5 11.89 -10.31 -4.62
N HIS A 6 10.94 -10.38 -5.56
CA HIS A 6 10.65 -9.27 -6.49
C HIS A 6 10.37 -7.97 -5.73
N GLN A 7 9.57 -8.05 -4.66
CA GLN A 7 9.28 -6.89 -3.81
C GLN A 7 10.55 -6.38 -3.11
N ARG A 8 11.33 -7.27 -2.50
CA ARG A 8 12.57 -6.90 -1.77
C ARG A 8 13.56 -6.16 -2.67
N ILE A 9 13.74 -6.63 -3.91
CA ILE A 9 14.67 -6.02 -4.89
C ILE A 9 14.15 -4.64 -5.32
N LEU A 10 12.85 -4.51 -5.60
CA LEU A 10 12.24 -3.23 -5.94
C LEU A 10 12.30 -2.22 -4.78
N GLU A 11 12.11 -2.66 -3.53
CA GLU A 11 12.27 -1.80 -2.35
C GLU A 11 13.72 -1.32 -2.18
N ALA A 12 14.70 -2.21 -2.34
CA ALA A 12 16.11 -1.84 -2.30
C ALA A 12 16.47 -0.86 -3.42
N ALA A 13 15.92 -1.06 -4.63
CA ALA A 13 16.12 -0.16 -5.77
C ALA A 13 15.52 1.23 -5.49
N ALA A 14 14.31 1.28 -4.91
CA ALA A 14 13.63 2.53 -4.56
C ALA A 14 14.37 3.31 -3.47
N ASN A 15 14.99 2.62 -2.51
CA ASN A 15 15.76 3.20 -1.43
C ASN A 15 17.24 3.45 -1.80
N GLN A 16 17.64 3.22 -3.05
CA GLN A 16 19.03 3.37 -3.52
C GLN A 16 20.03 2.56 -2.66
N THR A 17 19.60 1.37 -2.22
CA THR A 17 20.39 0.45 -1.39
C THR A 17 20.83 -0.79 -2.16
N LEU A 18 20.48 -0.89 -3.45
CA LEU A 18 21.06 -1.91 -4.32
C LEU A 18 22.54 -1.60 -4.57
N PRO A 19 23.40 -2.63 -4.63
CA PRO A 19 24.77 -2.47 -5.07
C PRO A 19 24.82 -2.00 -6.52
N ASP A 20 25.94 -1.39 -6.90
CA ASP A 20 26.18 -0.93 -8.26
C ASP A 20 26.29 -2.11 -9.25
N GLU A 21 26.57 -3.32 -8.75
CA GLU A 21 26.67 -4.56 -9.52
C GLU A 21 25.93 -5.69 -8.80
N ILE A 22 25.12 -6.42 -9.56
CA ILE A 22 24.39 -7.61 -9.10
C ILE A 22 24.84 -8.80 -9.96
N ASP A 23 25.47 -9.76 -9.31
CA ASP A 23 25.96 -11.01 -9.88
C ASP A 23 25.55 -12.21 -8.99
N GLU A 24 26.02 -13.41 -9.33
CA GLU A 24 25.78 -14.63 -8.53
C GLU A 24 26.38 -14.57 -7.11
N SER A 25 27.34 -13.68 -6.87
CA SER A 25 27.97 -13.47 -5.56
C SER A 25 27.19 -12.50 -4.67
N SER A 26 26.23 -11.76 -5.24
CA SER A 26 25.44 -10.75 -4.55
C SER A 26 24.30 -11.36 -3.72
N ASP A 27 23.80 -10.60 -2.74
CA ASP A 27 22.66 -10.99 -1.89
C ASP A 27 21.30 -10.99 -2.61
N TYR A 28 21.28 -10.72 -3.92
CA TYR A 28 20.09 -10.57 -4.75
C TYR A 28 20.14 -11.56 -5.91
N SER A 29 19.03 -12.26 -6.16
CA SER A 29 18.96 -13.21 -7.27
C SER A 29 19.01 -12.50 -8.62
N VAL A 30 20.04 -12.81 -9.40
CA VAL A 30 20.23 -12.37 -10.79
C VAL A 30 19.02 -12.72 -11.66
N SER A 31 18.45 -13.92 -11.47
CA SER A 31 17.27 -14.36 -12.23
C SER A 31 16.03 -13.49 -11.98
N VAL A 32 15.82 -13.03 -10.74
CA VAL A 32 14.71 -12.13 -10.40
C VAL A 32 14.94 -10.73 -10.97
N VAL A 33 16.19 -10.25 -10.94
CA VAL A 33 16.59 -8.97 -11.52
C VAL A 33 16.36 -8.98 -13.03
N LYS A 34 16.78 -10.06 -13.71
CA LYS A 34 16.52 -10.29 -15.13
C LYS A 34 15.03 -10.20 -15.47
N GLU A 35 14.17 -10.91 -14.75
CA GLU A 35 12.73 -10.83 -14.95
C GLU A 35 12.18 -9.41 -14.76
N LEU A 36 12.65 -8.68 -13.76
CA LEU A 36 12.23 -7.30 -13.49
C LEU A 36 12.70 -6.34 -14.59
N VAL A 37 13.90 -6.54 -15.13
CA VAL A 37 14.45 -5.76 -16.26
C VAL A 37 13.68 -6.06 -17.55
N GLU A 38 13.47 -7.33 -17.87
CA GLU A 38 12.69 -7.76 -19.05
C GLU A 38 11.24 -7.27 -18.99
N SER A 39 10.67 -7.17 -17.79
CA SER A 39 9.32 -6.64 -17.56
C SER A 39 9.26 -5.10 -17.54
N GLY A 40 10.41 -4.42 -17.59
CA GLY A 40 10.51 -2.96 -17.54
C GLY A 40 10.26 -2.33 -16.17
N PHE A 41 10.24 -3.12 -15.10
CA PHE A 41 10.09 -2.63 -13.71
C PHE A 41 11.42 -2.14 -13.11
N LEU A 42 12.53 -2.64 -13.64
CA LEU A 42 13.88 -2.23 -13.29
C LEU A 42 14.62 -1.84 -14.58
N ASP A 43 15.46 -0.82 -14.49
CA ASP A 43 16.38 -0.41 -15.54
C ASP A 43 17.79 -0.74 -15.06
N ALA A 44 18.49 -1.59 -15.79
CA ALA A 44 19.85 -2.01 -15.46
C ALA A 44 20.61 -2.29 -16.75
N SER A 45 21.92 -2.06 -16.73
CA SER A 45 22.78 -2.43 -17.85
C SER A 45 23.10 -3.91 -17.74
N ASP A 46 22.63 -4.70 -18.70
CA ASP A 46 22.97 -6.11 -18.81
C ASP A 46 24.43 -6.23 -19.25
N VAL A 47 25.24 -6.82 -18.37
CA VAL A 47 26.63 -7.16 -18.60
C VAL A 47 26.75 -8.66 -18.46
N CYS A 48 26.17 -9.39 -19.41
CA CYS A 48 26.54 -10.79 -19.64
C CYS A 48 28.06 -10.88 -19.82
N SER A 49 28.73 -11.45 -18.83
CA SER A 49 30.14 -11.82 -18.90
C SER A 49 30.25 -13.31 -19.26
N ASP A 50 31.42 -13.72 -19.75
CA ASP A 50 31.72 -15.15 -19.96
C ASP A 50 31.57 -15.99 -18.66
N ASP A 51 31.63 -15.33 -17.50
CA ASP A 51 31.52 -15.93 -16.17
C ASP A 51 30.09 -15.93 -15.58
N GLY A 52 29.09 -15.34 -16.25
CA GLY A 52 27.70 -15.33 -15.79
C GLY A 52 26.89 -14.09 -16.19
N ASP A 53 25.59 -14.13 -15.86
CA ASP A 53 24.68 -12.99 -16.00
C ASP A 53 25.00 -11.97 -14.88
N ALA A 54 25.28 -10.71 -15.23
CA ALA A 54 25.49 -9.63 -14.26
C ALA A 54 24.75 -8.35 -14.69
N TYR A 55 24.25 -7.59 -13.73
CA TYR A 55 23.51 -6.35 -13.96
C TYR A 55 24.16 -5.17 -13.25
N LEU A 56 24.45 -4.12 -14.00
CA LEU A 56 25.05 -2.89 -13.49
C LEU A 56 24.03 -1.76 -13.34
N GLU A 57 24.28 -0.93 -12.32
CA GLU A 57 23.53 0.26 -11.96
C GLU A 57 22.00 0.06 -11.96
N PRO A 58 21.47 -0.92 -11.20
CA PRO A 58 20.04 -1.20 -11.18
C PRO A 58 19.25 -0.02 -10.58
N ARG A 59 18.30 0.51 -11.36
CA ARG A 59 17.43 1.63 -10.98
C ARG A 59 15.96 1.23 -11.13
N ILE A 60 15.14 1.64 -10.16
CA ILE A 60 13.69 1.42 -10.28
C ILE A 60 13.08 2.37 -11.32
N THR A 61 12.26 1.80 -12.22
CA THR A 61 11.52 2.57 -13.21
C THR A 61 10.21 3.12 -12.63
N LEU A 62 9.54 4.02 -13.36
CA LEU A 62 8.21 4.49 -12.98
C LEU A 62 7.19 3.34 -12.83
N PRO A 63 7.02 2.41 -13.79
CA PRO A 63 6.11 1.28 -13.62
C PRO A 63 6.57 0.34 -12.48
N GLY A 64 7.87 0.22 -12.21
CA GLY A 64 8.37 -0.52 -11.06
C GLY A 64 7.90 0.06 -9.72
N ARG A 65 7.82 1.39 -9.60
CA ARG A 65 7.30 2.08 -8.41
C ARG A 65 5.80 1.85 -8.22
N GLU A 66 5.02 1.96 -9.29
CA GLU A 66 3.58 1.70 -9.25
C GLU A 66 3.30 0.23 -8.88
N TYR A 67 4.10 -0.68 -9.43
CA TYR A 67 4.06 -2.09 -9.07
C TYR A 67 4.40 -2.31 -7.60
N LEU A 68 5.43 -1.64 -7.08
CA LEU A 68 5.80 -1.70 -5.66
C LEU A 68 4.68 -1.18 -4.74
N GLU A 69 4.00 -0.10 -5.12
CA GLU A 69 2.86 0.45 -4.36
C GLU A 69 1.67 -0.52 -4.30
N SER A 70 1.46 -1.34 -5.34
CA SER A 70 0.39 -2.35 -5.36
C SER A 70 0.55 -3.40 -4.24
N PHE A 71 1.79 -3.70 -3.82
CA PHE A 71 2.04 -4.62 -2.70
C PHE A 71 1.70 -4.01 -1.34
N LYS A 72 1.94 -2.71 -1.15
CA LYS A 72 1.60 -2.00 0.09
C LYS A 72 0.10 -2.02 0.34
N VAL A 73 -0.68 -1.73 -0.70
CA VAL A 73 -2.16 -1.76 -0.64
C VAL A 73 -2.67 -3.18 -0.29
N LYS A 74 -2.00 -4.23 -0.76
CA LYS A 74 -2.37 -5.62 -0.48
C LYS A 74 -2.05 -6.05 0.95
N ASN A 75 -0.98 -5.52 1.55
CA ASN A 75 -0.64 -5.77 2.97
C ASN A 75 -1.51 -4.95 3.94
N ASP A 76 -1.92 -3.74 3.56
CA ASP A 76 -2.85 -2.90 4.32
C ASP A 76 -4.31 -3.39 4.26
N SER A 77 -4.59 -4.45 3.49
CA SER A 77 -5.90 -5.09 3.46
C SER A 77 -6.19 -5.93 4.73
N GLY A 78 -5.22 -6.06 5.64
CA GLY A 78 -5.33 -6.83 6.88
C GLY A 78 -5.36 -6.04 8.19
N VAL A 79 -5.06 -4.73 8.19
CA VAL A 79 -5.02 -3.91 9.42
C VAL A 79 -5.48 -2.47 9.13
N ASP A 80 -6.61 -2.09 9.71
CA ASP A 80 -7.14 -0.74 9.94
C ASP A 80 -6.98 0.33 8.84
N LYS A 81 -7.95 0.37 7.91
CA LYS A 81 -8.41 1.63 7.31
C LYS A 81 -9.45 2.31 8.21
N ILE A 82 -9.08 2.60 9.46
CA ILE A 82 -9.69 3.69 10.23
C ILE A 82 -8.77 4.89 10.04
N THR A 83 -9.36 6.03 9.68
CA THR A 83 -8.73 7.37 9.60
C THR A 83 -8.18 7.79 8.23
N SER A 84 -9.09 8.01 7.28
CA SER A 84 -9.21 9.32 6.60
C SER A 84 -10.38 9.25 5.63
N PHE A 85 -11.59 9.13 6.18
CA PHE A 85 -12.81 9.46 5.46
C PHE A 85 -12.96 10.99 5.43
N GLY A 86 -12.05 11.63 4.68
CA GLY A 86 -12.08 13.05 4.40
C GLY A 86 -13.13 13.34 3.34
N ARG A 87 -14.21 14.00 3.76
CA ARG A 87 -15.37 14.48 3.00
C ARG A 87 -16.30 13.38 2.51
N PHE A 88 -17.37 13.13 3.26
CA PHE A 88 -18.77 13.10 2.80
C PHE A 88 -19.72 12.53 3.88
N ALA A 89 -19.66 13.05 5.11
CA ALA A 89 -20.72 12.79 6.11
C ALA A 89 -21.58 14.06 6.27
N LYS A 90 -22.61 14.18 5.43
CA LYS A 90 -23.72 15.12 5.65
C LYS A 90 -24.60 14.64 6.82
N PRO A 91 -25.20 15.54 7.61
CA PRO A 91 -25.77 15.26 8.92
C PRO A 91 -27.18 14.67 8.80
N VAL A 92 -27.33 13.36 8.89
CA VAL A 92 -28.66 12.70 8.87
C VAL A 92 -28.97 11.94 10.17
N LEU A 93 -28.01 11.79 11.09
CA LEU A 93 -28.28 11.14 12.39
C LEU A 93 -28.98 12.03 13.43
N ALA A 94 -29.27 13.30 13.13
CA ALA A 94 -29.95 14.21 14.07
C ALA A 94 -31.47 13.96 14.20
N TRP A 95 -32.07 13.08 13.39
CA TRP A 95 -33.54 12.92 13.35
C TRP A 95 -34.10 11.82 14.26
N VAL A 96 -33.28 10.89 14.76
CA VAL A 96 -33.81 9.79 15.59
C VAL A 96 -33.92 10.16 17.08
N PHE A 97 -33.13 11.13 17.55
CA PHE A 97 -33.18 11.60 18.94
C PHE A 97 -34.30 12.62 19.21
N GLY A 98 -34.89 13.24 18.19
CA GLY A 98 -35.97 14.22 18.36
C GLY A 98 -37.32 13.62 18.78
N ILE A 99 -37.62 12.39 18.35
CA ILE A 99 -38.94 11.78 18.60
C ILE A 99 -39.01 11.16 20.01
N VAL A 100 -37.95 10.48 20.46
CA VAL A 100 -37.92 9.85 21.80
C VAL A 100 -37.89 10.89 22.92
N GLY A 101 -37.21 12.02 22.72
CA GLY A 101 -37.20 13.13 23.69
C GLY A 101 -38.57 13.79 23.87
N ALA A 102 -39.36 13.91 22.80
CA ALA A 102 -40.70 14.51 22.86
C ALA A 102 -41.71 13.65 23.65
N VAL A 103 -41.64 12.31 23.53
CA VAL A 103 -42.54 11.40 24.25
C VAL A 103 -42.24 11.40 25.75
N ILE A 104 -40.96 11.37 26.13
CA ILE A 104 -40.54 11.35 27.55
C ILE A 104 -40.79 12.73 28.19
N GLY A 105 -40.44 13.82 27.50
CA GLY A 105 -40.67 15.18 27.99
C GLY A 105 -42.15 15.52 28.15
N GLY A 106 -43.00 15.09 27.21
CA GLY A 106 -44.45 15.27 27.29
C GLY A 106 -45.09 14.48 28.43
N LEU A 107 -44.65 13.24 28.67
CA LEU A 107 -45.18 12.41 29.75
C LEU A 107 -44.86 13.00 31.13
N ILE A 108 -43.64 13.52 31.32
CA ILE A 108 -43.22 14.12 32.60
C ILE A 108 -44.00 15.41 32.88
N LEU A 109 -44.23 16.27 31.87
CA LEU A 109 -45.00 17.51 32.07
C LEU A 109 -46.48 17.23 32.37
N TYR A 110 -47.06 16.19 31.74
CA TYR A 110 -48.44 15.78 32.00
C TYR A 110 -48.65 15.32 33.45
N TYR A 111 -47.70 14.53 34.00
CA TYR A 111 -47.76 14.09 35.39
C TYR A 111 -47.48 15.21 36.41
N LEU A 112 -46.75 16.26 36.04
CA LEU A 112 -46.43 17.36 36.96
C LEU A 112 -47.51 18.45 37.02
N VAL A 113 -48.26 18.65 35.93
CA VAL A 113 -49.28 19.72 35.82
C VAL A 113 -50.71 19.18 35.95
N GLY A 114 -50.94 17.89 35.65
CA GLY A 114 -52.26 17.27 35.64
C GLY A 114 -52.57 16.34 36.82
N GLY A 115 -51.76 16.38 37.89
CA GLY A 115 -51.96 15.62 39.13
C GLY A 115 -52.42 16.49 40.29
#